data_AF-B4VIU1-F1
#
_entry.id   AF-B4VIU1-F1
#
_cell.length_a   1.000
_cell.length_b   1.000
_cell.length_c   1.000
_cell.angle_alpha   90.00
_cell.angle_beta   90.00
_cell.angle_gamma   90.00
#
_symmetry.space_group_name_H-M   'P 1'
#
loop_
_entity.id
_entity.type
_entity.pdbx_description
1 polymer ?
#
loop_
_entity_poly.entity_id
_entity_poly.type
_entity_poly.pdbx_seq_one_letter_code
_entity_poly.pdbx_strand_id
1 'polypeptide(L)'
;MKVNLLEALTQVPDFRAARGRRYPLWLLLLLVIMGTLSDCLGYRALEDFCRRHHEALVTTLQLPPTRFPSDSTFRRVMMGIDFTDLANIFNNWVYSSLPQGEQDWLGVDGKSIKATVSNYDQAYQDFINVVSVFSAQKGVPIALQQFHNKQGSEIAVVQNLLATLDLEGVVFTLDSLHCQKKLYS
;
A
#
# COMPACT_ATOMS: atom_id res chain seq x y z
N MET A 1 11.84 -15.64 -11.96
CA MET A 1 10.75 -16.32 -11.21
C MET A 1 9.83 -15.21 -10.72
N LYS A 2 8.54 -15.22 -11.05
CA LYS A 2 7.63 -14.15 -10.61
C LYS A 2 7.44 -14.28 -9.10
N VAL A 3 7.78 -13.23 -8.35
CA VAL A 3 7.59 -13.18 -6.90
C VAL A 3 6.09 -13.15 -6.63
N ASN A 4 5.60 -14.03 -5.75
CA ASN A 4 4.19 -13.99 -5.35
C ASN A 4 3.97 -13.02 -4.17
N LEU A 5 2.71 -12.69 -3.87
CA LEU A 5 2.39 -11.72 -2.81
C LEU A 5 2.93 -12.15 -1.44
N LEU A 6 2.90 -13.44 -1.10
CA LEU A 6 3.41 -13.90 0.19
C LEU A 6 4.91 -13.68 0.28
N GLU A 7 5.65 -14.04 -0.76
CA GLU A 7 7.10 -13.80 -0.85
C GLU A 7 7.43 -12.32 -0.74
N ALA A 8 6.64 -11.44 -1.37
CA ALA A 8 6.80 -10.00 -1.21
C ALA A 8 6.59 -9.57 0.26
N LEU A 9 5.48 -9.98 0.89
CA LEU A 9 5.18 -9.63 2.28
C LEU A 9 6.21 -10.15 3.29
N THR A 10 6.94 -11.23 2.97
CA THR A 10 8.03 -11.73 3.83
C THR A 10 9.26 -10.82 3.85
N GLN A 11 9.41 -9.94 2.87
CA GLN A 11 10.52 -8.97 2.79
C GLN A 11 10.31 -7.78 3.74
N VAL A 12 9.10 -7.59 4.28
CA VAL A 12 8.79 -6.48 5.18
C VAL A 12 9.55 -6.67 6.50
N PRO A 13 10.40 -5.72 6.92
CA PRO A 13 11.18 -5.84 8.15
C PRO A 13 10.30 -5.98 9.40
N ASP A 14 10.55 -7.01 10.21
CA ASP A 14 9.84 -7.21 11.47
C ASP A 14 10.43 -6.35 12.60
N PHE A 15 9.87 -5.14 12.77
CA PHE A 15 10.23 -4.18 13.81
C PHE A 15 9.95 -4.66 15.24
N ARG A 16 9.16 -5.74 15.42
CA ARG A 16 8.75 -6.21 16.75
C ARG A 16 9.90 -6.96 17.41
N ALA A 17 10.05 -6.82 18.73
CA ALA A 17 11.03 -7.59 19.49
C ALA A 17 10.74 -9.10 19.43
N ALA A 18 11.79 -9.93 19.40
CA ALA A 18 11.69 -11.39 19.23
C ALA A 18 10.72 -12.07 20.23
N ARG A 19 10.72 -11.65 21.50
CA ARG A 19 9.82 -12.19 22.54
C ARG A 19 8.33 -11.89 22.29
N GLY A 20 8.02 -10.91 21.44
CA GLY A 20 6.65 -10.50 21.10
C GLY A 20 6.11 -11.10 19.80
N ARG A 21 6.92 -11.87 19.05
CA ARG A 21 6.56 -12.44 17.75
C ARG A 21 5.81 -13.76 17.92
N ARG A 22 4.51 -13.67 18.20
CA ARG A 22 3.61 -14.86 18.21
C ARG A 22 3.18 -15.30 16.81
N TYR A 23 3.04 -14.34 15.90
CA TYR A 23 2.66 -14.56 14.51
C TYR A 23 3.71 -13.93 13.60
N PRO A 24 4.07 -14.57 12.49
CA PRO A 24 4.96 -13.95 11.51
C PRO A 24 4.30 -12.68 10.93
N LEU A 25 5.10 -11.66 10.63
CA LEU A 25 4.59 -10.36 10.19
C LEU A 25 3.82 -10.48 8.86
N TRP A 26 4.33 -11.25 7.91
CA TRP A 26 3.67 -11.46 6.62
C TRP A 26 2.24 -11.99 6.78
N LEU A 27 1.98 -12.85 7.76
CA LEU A 27 0.64 -13.41 8.00
C LEU A 27 -0.31 -12.32 8.48
N LEU A 28 0.15 -11.45 9.39
CA LEU A 28 -0.65 -10.33 9.88
C LEU A 28 -1.01 -9.36 8.76
N LEU A 29 -0.04 -9.04 7.90
CA LEU A 29 -0.25 -8.19 6.73
C LEU A 29 -1.23 -8.82 5.73
N LEU A 30 -1.07 -10.11 5.44
CA LEU A 30 -1.97 -10.84 4.56
C LEU A 30 -3.41 -10.85 5.09
N LEU A 31 -3.60 -11.06 6.40
CA LEU A 31 -4.92 -11.02 7.04
C LEU A 31 -5.55 -9.62 6.98
N VAL A 32 -4.75 -8.56 7.14
CA VAL A 32 -5.22 -7.19 6.94
C VAL A 32 -5.70 -7.00 5.51
N ILE A 33 -4.92 -7.39 4.50
CA ILE A 33 -5.29 -7.28 3.09
C ILE A 33 -6.58 -8.04 2.79
N MET A 34 -6.68 -9.32 3.18
CA MET A 34 -7.87 -10.14 2.94
C MET A 34 -9.10 -9.57 3.65
N GLY A 35 -8.93 -9.08 4.89
CA GLY A 35 -9.98 -8.41 5.63
C GLY A 35 -10.45 -7.13 4.95
N THR A 36 -9.53 -6.28 4.48
CA THR A 36 -9.85 -5.04 3.75
C THR A 36 -10.59 -5.34 2.45
N LEU A 37 -10.18 -6.36 1.68
CA LEU A 37 -10.89 -6.81 0.48
C LEU A 37 -12.29 -7.35 0.79
N SER A 38 -12.52 -7.77 2.03
CA SER A 38 -13.81 -8.24 2.54
C SER A 38 -14.57 -7.15 3.32
N ASP A 39 -14.22 -5.88 3.11
CA ASP A 39 -14.82 -4.69 3.75
C ASP A 39 -14.71 -4.65 5.29
N CYS A 40 -13.74 -5.38 5.85
CA CYS A 40 -13.46 -5.41 7.28
C CYS A 40 -12.39 -4.35 7.63
N LEU A 41 -12.79 -3.07 7.64
CA LEU A 41 -11.87 -1.92 7.73
C LEU A 41 -11.38 -1.56 9.15
N GLY A 42 -11.97 -2.16 10.20
CA GLY A 42 -11.61 -1.91 11.60
C GLY A 42 -10.89 -3.08 12.26
N TYR A 43 -10.10 -2.82 13.31
CA TYR A 43 -9.35 -3.87 14.02
C TYR A 43 -10.23 -5.00 14.59
N ARG A 44 -11.39 -4.65 15.15
CA ARG A 44 -12.37 -5.65 15.61
C ARG A 44 -12.99 -6.44 14.46
N ALA A 45 -13.28 -5.75 13.35
CA ALA A 45 -13.78 -6.41 12.15
C ALA A 45 -12.76 -7.37 11.55
N LEU A 46 -11.46 -7.04 11.60
CA LEU A 46 -10.37 -7.94 11.21
C LEU A 46 -10.28 -9.18 12.12
N GLU A 47 -10.40 -9.01 13.44
CA GLU A 47 -10.46 -10.14 14.37
C GLU A 47 -11.69 -11.03 14.08
N ASP A 48 -12.86 -10.42 13.86
CA ASP A 48 -14.08 -11.13 13.50
C ASP A 48 -13.97 -11.84 12.14
N PHE A 49 -13.30 -11.23 11.16
CA PHE A 49 -12.98 -11.86 9.88
C PHE A 49 -12.12 -13.12 10.09
N CYS A 50 -11.03 -13.02 10.85
CA CYS A 50 -10.15 -14.15 11.13
C CYS A 50 -10.88 -15.27 11.88
N ARG A 51 -11.78 -14.92 12.81
CA ARG A 51 -12.59 -15.87 13.56
C ARG A 51 -13.62 -16.59 12.68
N ARG A 52 -14.31 -15.86 11.80
CA ARG A 52 -15.31 -16.42 10.87
C ARG A 52 -14.70 -17.36 9.84
N HIS A 53 -13.51 -17.02 9.35
CA HIS A 53 -12.82 -17.77 8.29
C HIS A 53 -11.69 -18.67 8.81
N HIS A 54 -11.67 -18.97 10.12
CA HIS A 54 -10.57 -19.67 10.80
C HIS A 54 -10.17 -20.96 10.08
N GLU A 55 -11.12 -21.87 9.88
CA GLU A 55 -10.87 -23.19 9.27
C GLU A 55 -10.34 -23.08 7.83
N ALA A 56 -10.94 -22.18 7.04
CA ALA A 56 -10.53 -21.94 5.66
C ALA A 56 -9.12 -21.36 5.59
N LEU A 57 -8.78 -20.41 6.47
CA LEU A 57 -7.46 -19.80 6.54
C LEU A 57 -6.39 -20.81 6.98
N VAL A 58 -6.68 -21.63 8.00
CA VAL A 58 -5.77 -22.68 8.47
C VAL A 58 -5.49 -23.69 7.37
N THR A 59 -6.52 -24.15 6.67
CA THR A 59 -6.41 -25.15 5.61
C THR A 59 -5.67 -24.60 4.40
N THR A 60 -6.05 -23.41 3.93
CA THR A 60 -5.51 -22.82 2.70
C THR A 60 -4.05 -22.37 2.87
N LEU A 61 -3.72 -21.79 4.02
CA LEU A 61 -2.37 -21.29 4.30
C LEU A 61 -1.48 -22.33 5.01
N GLN A 62 -1.99 -23.54 5.24
CA GLN A 62 -1.29 -24.65 5.91
C GLN A 62 -0.71 -24.23 7.26
N LEU A 63 -1.48 -23.45 8.02
CA LEU A 63 -1.04 -22.89 9.31
C LEU A 63 -1.21 -23.93 10.43
N PRO A 64 -0.39 -23.88 11.49
CA PRO A 64 -0.66 -24.66 12.69
C PRO A 64 -2.02 -24.26 13.30
N PRO A 65 -2.76 -25.21 13.90
CA PRO A 65 -4.05 -24.94 14.54
C PRO A 65 -3.83 -24.05 15.77
N THR A 66 -3.83 -22.75 15.53
CA THR A 66 -3.54 -21.71 16.52
C THR A 66 -4.70 -20.73 16.60
N ARG A 67 -4.74 -19.97 17.68
CA ARG A 67 -5.63 -18.80 17.75
C ARG A 67 -5.13 -17.76 16.76
N PHE A 68 -6.05 -17.03 16.14
CA PHE A 68 -5.70 -15.89 15.29
C PHE A 68 -5.38 -14.64 16.12
N PRO A 69 -4.78 -13.62 15.50
CA PRO A 69 -4.47 -12.35 16.15
C PRO A 69 -5.74 -11.63 16.65
N SER A 70 -5.65 -11.01 17.83
CA SER A 70 -6.69 -10.10 18.33
C SER A 70 -6.61 -8.72 17.68
N ASP A 71 -7.66 -7.92 17.84
CA ASP A 71 -7.73 -6.51 17.44
C ASP A 71 -6.53 -5.69 17.92
N SER A 72 -6.10 -5.92 19.16
CA SER A 72 -4.96 -5.29 19.80
C SER A 72 -3.62 -5.70 19.19
N THR A 73 -3.55 -6.90 18.59
CA THR A 73 -2.38 -7.35 17.85
C THR A 73 -2.30 -6.68 16.50
N PHE A 74 -3.41 -6.60 15.76
CA PHE A 74 -3.48 -5.83 14.52
C PHE A 74 -3.13 -4.36 14.75
N ARG A 75 -3.71 -3.72 15.78
CA ARG A 75 -3.41 -2.33 16.11
C ARG A 75 -1.92 -2.09 16.36
N ARG A 76 -1.26 -2.94 17.16
CA ARG A 76 0.19 -2.79 17.43
C ARG A 76 1.03 -2.94 16.17
N VAL A 77 0.63 -3.83 15.26
CA VAL A 77 1.30 -4.03 13.99
C VAL A 77 1.14 -2.79 13.11
N MET A 78 -0.09 -2.32 12.92
CA MET A 78 -0.38 -1.15 12.08
C MET A 78 0.25 0.14 12.60
N MET A 79 0.45 0.29 13.91
CA MET A 79 1.12 1.46 14.50
C MET A 79 2.64 1.46 14.33
N GLY A 80 3.26 0.31 14.08
CA GLY A 80 4.73 0.20 14.04
C GLY A 80 5.29 -0.17 12.68
N ILE A 81 4.44 -0.47 11.69
CA ILE A 81 4.86 -0.69 10.31
C ILE A 81 5.39 0.63 9.72
N ASP A 82 6.51 0.53 9.01
CA ASP A 82 6.89 1.56 8.05
C ASP A 82 6.09 1.36 6.77
N PHE A 83 5.13 2.27 6.54
CA PHE A 83 4.27 2.23 5.36
C PHE A 83 5.02 2.57 4.06
N THR A 84 6.15 3.26 4.15
CA THR A 84 7.00 3.55 3.00
C THR A 84 7.66 2.28 2.49
N ASP A 85 8.26 1.50 3.39
CA ASP A 85 8.87 0.21 3.06
C ASP A 85 7.83 -0.78 2.55
N LEU A 86 6.66 -0.85 3.20
CA LEU A 86 5.55 -1.69 2.76
C LEU A 86 5.08 -1.32 1.35
N ALA A 87 4.91 -0.02 1.06
CA ALA A 87 4.50 0.46 -0.25
C ALA A 87 5.55 0.13 -1.33
N ASN A 88 6.84 0.30 -1.03
CA ASN A 88 7.93 -0.04 -1.95
C ASN A 88 7.94 -1.54 -2.29
N ILE A 89 7.85 -2.40 -1.28
CA ILE A 89 7.80 -3.85 -1.47
C ILE A 89 6.58 -4.25 -2.30
N PHE A 90 5.42 -3.65 -2.01
CA PHE A 90 4.19 -3.91 -2.75
C PHE A 90 4.28 -3.46 -4.21
N ASN A 91 4.77 -2.24 -4.46
CA ASN A 91 4.95 -1.70 -5.81
C ASN A 91 5.91 -2.57 -6.63
N ASN A 92 7.02 -3.01 -6.04
CA ASN A 92 7.97 -3.91 -6.69
C ASN A 92 7.32 -5.26 -7.07
N TRP A 93 6.50 -5.82 -6.17
CA TRP A 93 5.74 -7.04 -6.45
C TRP A 93 4.77 -6.86 -7.62
N VAL A 94 3.97 -5.79 -7.60
CA VAL A 94 3.04 -5.47 -8.70
C VAL A 94 3.80 -5.32 -10.00
N TYR A 95 4.85 -4.50 -10.03
CA TYR A 95 5.67 -4.28 -11.23
C TYR A 95 6.23 -5.58 -11.80
N SER A 96 6.78 -6.46 -10.96
CA SER A 96 7.32 -7.77 -11.38
C SER A 96 6.26 -8.75 -11.90
N SER A 97 5.00 -8.55 -11.51
CA SER A 97 3.89 -9.42 -11.90
C SER A 97 3.32 -9.06 -13.26
N LEU A 98 3.48 -7.81 -13.68
CA LEU A 98 2.91 -7.24 -14.90
C LEU A 98 3.71 -7.61 -16.15
N PRO A 99 3.04 -7.88 -17.29
CA PRO A 99 3.72 -8.04 -18.56
C PRO A 99 4.40 -6.72 -18.97
N GLN A 100 5.65 -6.83 -19.46
CA GLN A 100 6.41 -5.72 -20.04
C GLN A 100 6.22 -5.72 -21.57
N GLY A 101 6.19 -4.53 -22.19
CA GLY A 101 6.37 -4.41 -23.65
C GLY A 101 5.18 -3.92 -24.49
N GLU A 102 4.18 -3.26 -23.92
CA GLU A 102 3.09 -2.65 -24.69
C GLU A 102 2.99 -1.14 -24.42
N GLN A 103 2.55 -0.38 -25.43
CA GLN A 103 2.21 1.03 -25.26
C GLN A 103 1.05 1.14 -24.28
N ASP A 104 1.33 1.65 -23.09
CA ASP A 104 0.35 1.77 -22.02
C ASP A 104 -0.02 3.23 -21.79
N TRP A 105 -1.26 3.43 -21.33
CA TRP A 105 -1.78 4.74 -20.93
C TRP A 105 -1.80 4.79 -19.42
N LEU A 106 -0.99 5.68 -18.86
CA LEU A 106 -0.75 5.79 -17.43
C LEU A 106 -1.44 7.04 -16.88
N GLY A 107 -2.53 6.81 -16.14
CA GLY A 107 -3.24 7.84 -15.40
C GLY A 107 -2.53 8.15 -14.09
N VAL A 108 -2.24 9.42 -13.83
CA VAL A 108 -1.64 9.85 -12.57
C VAL A 108 -2.64 10.74 -11.83
N ASP A 109 -2.95 10.38 -10.59
CA ASP A 109 -3.96 11.06 -9.79
C ASP A 109 -3.57 11.09 -8.31
N GLY A 110 -3.76 12.26 -7.69
CA GLY A 110 -3.60 12.50 -6.26
C GLY A 110 -4.93 12.45 -5.52
N LYS A 111 -4.98 11.72 -4.40
CA LYS A 111 -6.15 11.63 -3.52
C LYS A 111 -5.77 11.87 -2.07
N SER A 112 -6.51 12.74 -1.40
CA SER A 112 -6.38 12.96 0.05
C SER A 112 -7.10 11.85 0.82
N ILE A 113 -6.43 11.27 1.81
CA ILE A 113 -7.06 10.27 2.70
C ILE A 113 -7.96 11.01 3.69
N LYS A 114 -9.22 10.59 3.81
CA LYS A 114 -10.15 11.15 4.81
C LYS A 114 -9.69 10.80 6.22
N ALA A 115 -9.98 11.68 7.17
CA ALA A 115 -9.70 11.49 8.61
C ALA A 115 -8.21 11.36 9.00
N THR A 116 -7.28 11.83 8.15
CA THR A 116 -5.84 11.93 8.52
C THR A 116 -5.44 13.30 9.04
N VAL A 117 -6.40 14.19 9.28
CA VAL A 117 -6.13 15.57 9.74
C VAL A 117 -5.55 15.52 11.15
N SER A 118 -4.37 16.13 11.31
CA SER A 118 -3.85 16.52 12.62
C SER A 118 -4.04 18.03 12.83
N ASN A 119 -4.33 18.45 14.07
CA ASN A 119 -4.55 19.85 14.46
C ASN A 119 -5.70 20.53 13.67
N TYR A 120 -6.92 20.01 13.87
CA TYR A 120 -8.15 20.44 13.18
C TYR A 120 -8.50 21.92 13.38
N ASP A 121 -7.96 22.54 14.42
CA ASP A 121 -8.20 23.91 14.88
C ASP A 121 -7.33 24.96 14.16
N GLN A 122 -6.39 24.54 13.30
CA GLN A 122 -5.51 25.45 12.56
C GLN A 122 -5.93 25.59 11.08
N ALA A 123 -5.75 26.79 10.52
CA ALA A 123 -6.17 27.14 9.15
C ALA A 123 -5.50 26.31 8.03
N TYR A 124 -4.32 25.73 8.30
CA TYR A 124 -3.68 24.75 7.43
C TYR A 124 -3.61 23.41 8.15
N GLN A 125 -4.55 22.53 7.82
CA GLN A 125 -4.60 21.16 8.33
C GLN A 125 -3.53 20.31 7.66
N ASP A 126 -2.79 19.53 8.45
CA ASP A 126 -1.84 18.55 7.93
C ASP A 126 -2.57 17.23 7.67
N PHE A 127 -2.57 16.77 6.43
CA PHE A 127 -3.23 15.53 6.00
C PHE A 127 -2.38 14.77 4.98
N ILE A 128 -2.64 13.46 4.90
CA ILE A 128 -1.92 12.54 4.02
C ILE A 128 -2.61 12.51 2.67
N ASN A 129 -1.82 12.67 1.62
CA ASN A 129 -2.19 12.48 0.25
C ASN A 129 -1.49 11.25 -0.31
N VAL A 130 -2.12 10.63 -1.29
CA VAL A 130 -1.57 9.48 -2.02
C VAL A 130 -1.64 9.80 -3.49
N VAL A 131 -0.50 9.71 -4.17
CA VAL A 131 -0.39 9.75 -5.62
C VAL A 131 -0.31 8.32 -6.12
N SER A 132 -1.10 8.00 -7.14
CA SER A 132 -1.05 6.71 -7.81
C SER A 132 -0.80 6.87 -9.29
N VAL A 133 -0.05 5.94 -9.88
CA VAL A 133 0.07 5.76 -11.33
C VAL A 133 -0.68 4.50 -11.70
N PHE A 134 -1.73 4.67 -12.48
CA PHE A 134 -2.67 3.64 -12.87
C PHE A 134 -2.46 3.26 -14.34
N SER A 135 -2.22 1.98 -14.59
CA SER A 135 -2.19 1.46 -15.96
C SER A 135 -3.62 1.20 -16.44
N ALA A 136 -4.04 1.93 -17.48
CA ALA A 136 -5.34 1.72 -18.10
C ALA A 136 -5.43 0.34 -18.75
N GLN A 137 -4.34 -0.12 -19.36
CA GLN A 137 -4.32 -1.41 -20.04
C GLN A 137 -4.37 -2.59 -19.06
N LYS A 138 -3.64 -2.50 -17.94
CA LYS A 138 -3.53 -3.57 -16.94
C LYS A 138 -4.61 -3.49 -15.87
N GLY A 139 -5.30 -2.36 -15.77
CA GLY A 139 -6.39 -2.14 -14.82
C GLY A 139 -5.92 -2.07 -13.36
N VAL A 140 -4.64 -1.78 -13.10
CA VAL A 140 -4.06 -1.75 -11.76
C VAL A 140 -3.14 -0.54 -11.55
N PRO A 141 -3.03 -0.03 -10.30
CA PRO A 141 -1.96 0.89 -9.93
C PRO A 141 -0.60 0.19 -10.04
N ILE A 142 0.32 0.76 -10.80
CA ILE A 142 1.69 0.25 -10.98
C ILE A 142 2.68 0.89 -10.00
N ALA A 143 2.31 2.03 -9.42
CA ALA A 143 3.09 2.73 -8.41
C ALA A 143 2.19 3.58 -7.53
N LEU A 144 2.61 3.75 -6.28
CA LEU A 144 1.89 4.52 -5.27
C LEU A 144 2.89 5.17 -4.31
N GLN A 145 2.69 6.46 -4.01
CA GLN A 145 3.48 7.19 -3.04
C GLN A 145 2.61 8.11 -2.20
N GLN A 146 2.84 8.08 -0.88
CA GLN A 146 2.16 8.96 0.07
C GLN A 146 3.01 10.18 0.43
N PHE A 147 2.37 11.30 0.76
CA PHE A 147 3.04 12.50 1.26
C PHE A 147 2.11 13.34 2.16
N HIS A 148 2.70 14.11 3.06
CA HIS A 148 2.00 15.12 3.85
C HIS A 148 1.90 16.43 3.08
N ASN A 149 0.71 17.04 3.02
CA ASN A 149 0.50 18.30 2.28
C ASN A 149 1.35 19.47 2.77
N LYS A 150 1.82 19.44 4.04
CA LYS A 150 2.73 20.47 4.59
C LYS A 150 4.20 20.26 4.24
N GLN A 151 4.59 19.04 3.89
CA GLN A 151 5.98 18.65 3.67
C GLN A 151 6.35 18.58 2.20
N GLY A 152 5.35 18.45 1.31
CA GLY A 152 5.57 18.36 -0.12
C GLY A 152 4.35 18.76 -0.93
N SER A 153 4.56 18.92 -2.23
CA SER A 153 3.50 19.16 -3.20
C SER A 153 3.26 17.91 -4.04
N GLU A 154 2.02 17.72 -4.50
CA GLU A 154 1.66 16.64 -5.41
C GLU A 154 2.53 16.64 -6.67
N ILE A 155 2.79 17.82 -7.23
CA ILE A 155 3.64 18.00 -8.41
C ILE A 155 5.04 17.40 -8.20
N ALA A 156 5.68 17.71 -7.07
CA ALA A 156 7.02 17.18 -6.77
C ALA A 156 7.01 15.66 -6.58
N VAL A 157 5.95 15.13 -5.95
CA VAL A 157 5.78 13.68 -5.75
C VAL A 157 5.56 12.96 -7.06
N VAL A 158 4.71 13.49 -7.93
CA VAL A 158 4.49 12.97 -9.29
C VAL A 158 5.80 12.93 -10.07
N GLN A 159 6.57 14.03 -10.09
CA GLN A 159 7.84 14.08 -10.79
C GLN A 159 8.84 13.02 -10.28
N ASN A 160 8.99 12.88 -8.96
CA ASN A 160 9.87 11.86 -8.37
C ASN A 160 9.42 10.44 -8.70
N LEU A 161 8.10 10.20 -8.69
CA LEU A 161 7.54 8.88 -8.91
C LEU A 161 7.67 8.48 -10.38
N LEU A 162 7.45 9.39 -11.32
CA LEU A 162 7.72 9.18 -12.74
C LEU A 162 9.21 8.90 -13.00
N ALA A 163 10.11 9.59 -12.27
CA ALA A 163 11.54 9.36 -12.36
C ALA A 163 11.97 7.96 -11.90
N THR A 164 11.35 7.49 -10.83
CA THR A 164 11.68 6.19 -10.23
C THR A 164 11.22 5.03 -11.12
N LEU A 165 10.16 5.23 -11.92
CA LEU A 165 9.59 4.18 -12.76
C LEU A 165 10.35 3.96 -14.07
N ASP A 166 11.09 4.96 -14.56
CA ASP A 166 11.93 4.89 -15.76
C ASP A 166 11.25 4.18 -16.96
N LEU A 167 10.03 4.64 -17.29
CA LEU A 167 9.18 4.00 -18.30
C LEU A 167 9.34 4.64 -19.67
N GLU A 168 9.64 3.83 -20.68
CA GLU A 168 9.69 4.23 -22.08
C GLU A 168 8.44 3.77 -22.84
N GLY A 169 8.05 4.53 -23.87
CA GLY A 169 6.96 4.13 -24.78
C GLY A 169 5.55 4.18 -24.18
N VAL A 170 5.36 4.93 -23.09
CA VAL A 170 4.06 5.11 -22.40
C VAL A 170 3.51 6.51 -22.61
N VAL A 171 2.18 6.64 -22.52
CA VAL A 171 1.47 7.93 -22.53
C VAL A 171 1.01 8.25 -21.13
N PHE A 172 1.48 9.37 -20.56
CA PHE A 172 0.98 9.85 -19.27
C PHE A 172 -0.23 10.77 -19.46
N THR A 173 -1.27 10.55 -18.65
CA THR A 173 -2.40 11.46 -18.52
C THR A 173 -2.46 11.96 -17.09
N LEU A 174 -2.45 13.29 -16.93
CA LEU A 174 -2.50 13.97 -15.64
C LEU A 174 -3.57 15.06 -15.69
N ASP A 175 -4.00 15.54 -14.54
CA ASP A 175 -4.90 16.69 -14.47
C ASP A 175 -4.18 18.01 -14.88
N SER A 176 -4.95 19.10 -14.96
CA SER A 176 -4.42 20.40 -15.36
C SER A 176 -3.49 21.05 -14.33
N LEU A 177 -3.45 20.57 -13.09
CA LEU A 177 -2.51 21.06 -12.07
C LEU A 177 -1.06 20.78 -12.50
N HIS A 178 -0.85 19.71 -13.28
CA HIS A 178 0.45 19.28 -13.75
C HIS A 178 0.92 19.96 -15.05
N CYS A 179 0.14 20.90 -15.61
CA CYS A 179 0.53 21.72 -16.76
C CYS A 179 1.60 22.78 -16.38
N GLN A 180 2.76 22.32 -15.92
CA GLN A 180 3.86 23.13 -15.41
C GLN A 180 4.86 23.49 -16.51
N LYS A 181 5.43 24.70 -16.44
CA LYS A 181 6.48 25.13 -17.39
C LYS A 181 7.77 24.34 -17.25
N LYS A 182 8.09 23.91 -16.03
CA LYS A 182 9.20 23.00 -15.76
C LYS A 182 8.67 21.58 -15.84
N LEU A 183 8.90 20.95 -16.97
CA LEU A 183 8.58 19.54 -17.17
C LEU A 183 9.60 18.67 -16.45
N TYR A 184 9.17 17.45 -16.13
CA TYR A 184 10.07 16.37 -15.74
C TYR A 184 11.08 16.13 -16.86
N SER A 185 12.38 16.13 -16.52
CA SER A 185 13.51 15.96 -17.45
C SER A 185 14.23 14.65 -17.20
#